data_AF-A0A7C2K9U2-F1
#
_entry.id   AF-A0A7C2K9U2-F1
#
_cell.length_a   1.000
_cell.length_b   1.000
_cell.length_c   1.000
_cell.angle_alpha   90.00
_cell.angle_beta   90.00
_cell.angle_gamma   90.00
#
_symmetry.space_group_name_H-M   'P 1'
#
loop_
_entity.id
_entity.type
_entity.pdbx_description
1 polymer ?
#
loop_
_entity_poly.entity_id
_entity_poly.type
_entity_poly.pdbx_seq_one_letter_code
_entity_poly.pdbx_strand_id
1 'polypeptide(L)' 'MQLRCYRCGWSFSLSREQVEFALETTLSKGGAHYDVRCTRCRTVNKVPLKQLQKAAPRPAQPPAPG' A
#
# COMPACT_ATOMS: atom_id res chain seq x y z
N MET A 1 5.87 -2.70 -2.11
CA MET A 1 5.00 -2.26 -3.24
C MET A 1 5.62 -1.06 -3.95
N GLN A 2 5.84 -1.13 -5.26
CA GLN A 2 6.35 0.02 -6.04
C GLN A 2 5.22 1.00 -6.39
N LEU A 3 5.48 2.30 -6.25
CA LEU A 3 4.61 3.40 -6.64
C LEU A 3 5.36 4.34 -7.58
N ARG A 4 4.59 5.04 -8.42
CA ARG A 4 5.06 6.15 -9.26
C ARG A 4 4.23 7.39 -8.92
N CYS A 5 4.89 8.50 -8.60
CA CYS A 5 4.19 9.73 -8.29
C CYS A 5 3.51 10.29 -9.54
N TYR A 6 2.20 10.58 -9.47
CA TYR A 6 1.48 11.16 -10.62
C TYR A 6 1.92 12.58 -10.97
N ARG A 7 2.52 13.32 -10.02
CA ARG A 7 2.93 14.71 -10.23
C ARG A 7 4.34 14.86 -10.78
N CYS A 8 5.33 14.20 -10.18
CA CYS A 8 6.74 14.34 -10.60
C CYS A 8 7.32 13.11 -11.31
N GLY A 9 6.54 12.03 -11.46
CA GLY A 9 6.97 10.79 -12.11
C GLY A 9 7.98 9.95 -11.32
N TRP A 10 8.41 10.40 -10.13
CA TRP A 10 9.37 9.69 -9.28
C TRP A 10 8.83 8.35 -8.81
N SER A 11 9.64 7.30 -8.96
CA SER A 11 9.34 5.97 -8.46
C SER A 11 9.86 5.80 -7.03
N PHE A 12 9.01 5.33 -6.13
CA PHE A 12 9.37 5.05 -4.74
C PHE A 12 8.57 3.84 -4.24
N SER A 13 9.11 3.12 -3.26
CA SER A 13 8.51 1.89 -2.75
C SER A 13 7.95 2.07 -1.34
N LEU A 14 6.83 1.42 -1.06
CA LEU A 14 6.40 1.12 0.29
C LEU A 14 6.97 -0.23 0.74
N SER A 15 7.55 -0.28 1.93
CA SER A 15 7.97 -1.52 2.58
C SER A 15 6.77 -2.42 2.91
N ARG A 16 7.03 -3.65 3.34
CA ARG A 16 5.98 -4.58 3.77
C ARG A 16 5.19 -4.00 4.95
N GLU A 17 5.89 -3.53 5.98
CA GLU A 17 5.29 -2.97 7.18
C GLU A 17 4.44 -1.73 6.85
N GLN A 18 4.92 -0.90 5.92
CA GLN A 18 4.19 0.27 5.46
C GLN A 18 2.91 -0.09 4.69
N VAL A 19 2.92 -1.17 3.91
CA VAL A 19 1.73 -1.66 3.20
C VAL A 19 0.71 -2.24 4.20
N GLU A 20 1.17 -3.03 5.17
CA GLU A 20 0.32 -3.60 6.23
C GLU A 20 -0.35 -2.47 7.04
N PHE A 21 0.43 -1.50 7.51
CA PHE A 21 -0.09 -0.33 8.23
C PHE A 21 -1.08 0.49 7.40
N ALA A 22 -0.77 0.73 6.12
CA ALA A 22 -1.65 1.48 5.23
C ALA A 22 -2.98 0.74 4.99
N LEU A 23 -2.92 -0.59 4.84
CA LEU A 23 -4.11 -1.43 4.67
C LEU A 23 -4.99 -1.39 5.91
N GLU A 24 -4.42 -1.66 7.09
CA GLU A 24 -5.14 -1.64 8.37
C GLU A 24 -5.77 -0.26 8.61
N THR A 25 -4.99 0.81 8.45
CA THR A 25 -5.49 2.19 8.63
C THR A 25 -6.66 2.50 7.69
N THR A 26 -6.60 2.03 6.44
CA THR A 26 -7.65 2.27 5.44
C THR A 26 -8.92 1.51 5.79
N LEU A 27 -8.79 0.24 6.20
CA LEU A 27 -9.92 -0.60 6.60
C LEU A 27 -10.60 -0.08 7.87
N SER A 28 -9.82 0.25 8.91
CA SER A 28 -10.34 0.76 10.18
C SER A 28 -11.09 2.08 10.05
N LYS A 29 -10.76 2.89 9.04
CA LYS A 29 -11.46 4.15 8.72
C LYS A 29 -12.62 3.98 7.74
N GLY A 30 -12.86 2.78 7.21
CA GLY A 30 -13.82 2.56 6.12
C GLY A 30 -13.46 3.30 4.83
N GLY A 31 -12.18 3.61 4.61
CA GLY A 31 -11.70 4.40 3.49
C GLY A 31 -11.55 3.60 2.19
N ALA A 32 -11.64 4.27 1.05
CA ALA A 32 -11.39 3.67 -0.26
C ALA A 32 -9.91 3.72 -0.70
N HIS A 33 -9.10 4.54 -0.04
CA HIS A 33 -7.69 4.76 -0.38
C HIS A 33 -6.89 5.23 0.83
N TYR A 34 -5.57 5.02 0.76
CA TYR A 34 -4.57 5.55 1.68
C TYR A 34 -3.79 6.69 1.03
N ASP A 35 -3.51 7.75 1.77
CA ASP A 35 -2.73 8.89 1.30
C ASP A 35 -1.25 8.71 1.63
N VAL A 36 -0.41 8.61 0.59
CA VAL A 36 1.05 8.54 0.72
C VAL A 36 1.72 9.78 0.14
N ARG A 37 2.66 10.37 0.88
CA ARG A 37 3.44 11.51 0.37
C ARG A 37 4.63 11.01 -0.45
N CYS A 38 4.81 11.57 -1.64
CA CYS A 38 5.99 11.30 -2.47
C CYS A 38 7.26 11.77 -1.73
N THR A 39 8.28 10.92 -1.66
CA THR A 39 9.55 11.22 -0.98
C THR A 39 10.37 12.31 -1.68
N ARG A 40 10.04 12.65 -2.94
CA ARG A 40 10.71 13.70 -3.72
C ARG A 40 9.95 15.03 -3.71
N CYS A 41 8.73 15.07 -4.25
CA CYS A 41 7.97 16.32 -4.41
C CYS A 41 6.92 16.57 -3.32
N ARG A 42 6.79 15.67 -2.33
CA ARG A 42 5.85 15.73 -1.20
C ARG A 42 4.36 15.75 -1.54
N THR A 43 4.00 15.67 -2.83
CA THR A 43 2.62 15.53 -3.28
C THR A 43 1.98 14.26 -2.72
N VAL A 44 0.72 14.37 -2.30
CA VAL A 44 -0.08 13.23 -1.83
C VAL A 44 -0.53 12.39 -3.02
N ASN A 45 -0.20 11.12 -2.99
CA ASN A 45 -0.64 10.09 -3.92
C ASN A 45 -1.66 9.20 -3.21
N LYS A 46 -2.80 8.98 -3.86
CA LYS A 46 -3.85 8.11 -3.35
C LYS A 46 -3.56 6.68 -3.78
N VAL A 47 -3.39 5.78 -2.82
CA VAL A 47 -3.21 4.35 -3.06
C VAL A 47 -4.54 3.66 -2.82
N PRO A 48 -5.20 3.09 -3.85
CA PRO A 48 -6.49 2.43 -3.68
C PRO A 48 -6.41 1.23 -2.74
N LEU A 49 -7.46 1.00 -1.95
CA LEU A 49 -7.55 -0.14 -1.03
C LEU A 49 -7.28 -1.48 -1.74
N LYS A 50 -7.83 -1.68 -2.94
CA LYS A 50 -7.60 -2.89 -3.75
C LYS A 50 -6.12 -3.12 -4.08
N GLN A 51 -5.35 -2.05 -4.25
CA GLN A 51 -3.92 -2.15 -4.53
C GLN A 51 -3.16 -2.55 -3.26
N LEU A 52 -3.52 -1.98 -2.11
CA LEU A 52 -2.96 -2.37 -0.80
C LEU A 52 -3.24 -3.84 -0.49
N GLN A 53 -4.48 -4.31 -0.71
CA GLN A 53 -4.86 -5.71 -0.52
C GLN A 53 -4.05 -6.67 -1.40
N LYS A 54 -3.79 -6.31 -2.66
CA LYS A 54 -2.96 -7.12 -3.56
C LYS A 54 -1.49 -7.15 -3.17
N ALA A 55 -1.01 -6.06 -2.59
CA ALA A 55 0.39 -5.91 -2.17
C ALA A 55 0.65 -6.44 -0.76
N ALA A 56 -0.39 -6.60 0.06
CA ALA A 56 -0.27 -7.19 1.37
C ALA A 56 0.22 -8.63 1.23
N PRO A 57 1.17 -9.05 2.07
CA PRO A 57 1.59 -10.45 2.11
C PRO A 57 0.36 -11.31 2.42
N ARG A 58 0.11 -12.31 1.58
CA ARG A 58 -0.88 -13.33 1.91
C ARG A 58 -0.41 -13.99 3.22
N PRO A 59 -1.32 -14.26 4.17
CA PRO A 59 -1.01 -15.17 5.26
C PRO A 59 -0.41 -16.43 4.62
N ALA A 60 0.75 -16.87 5.09
CA ALA A 60 1.27 -18.17 4.68
C ALA A 60 0.15 -19.16 4.95
N GLN A 61 -0.46 -19.73 3.90
CA GLN A 61 -1.40 -20.81 4.09
C GLN A 61 -0.63 -21.88 4.87
N PRO A 62 -1.17 -22.38 6.01
CA PRO A 62 -0.60 -23.56 6.61
C PRO A 62 -0.51 -24.64 5.52
N PRO A 63 0.57 -25.44 5.45
CA PRO A 63 0.64 -26.52 4.48
C PRO A 63 -0.61 -27.39 4.63
N ALA A 64 -1.28 -27.67 3.51
CA ALA A 64 -2.47 -28.53 3.52
C ALA A 64 -2.11 -29.88 4.15
N PRO A 65 -2.96 -30.45 5.02
CA PRO A 65 -2.73 -31.81 5.52
C PRO A 65 -2.79 -32.76 4.31
N GLY A 66 -1.73 -33.57 4.15
CA GLY A 66 -1.64 -34.61 3.13
C GLY A 66 -2.44 -35.86 3.46
#